data_AF-A0A653A7J2-F1
#
_entry.id   AF-A0A653A7J2-F1
#
_cell.length_a   1.000
_cell.length_b   1.000
_cell.length_c   1.000
_cell.angle_alpha   90.00
_cell.angle_beta   90.00
_cell.angle_gamma   90.00
#
_symmetry.space_group_name_H-M   'P 1'
#
loop_
_entity.id
_entity.type
_entity.pdbx_description
1 polymer ?
#
loop_
_entity_poly.entity_id
_entity_poly.type
_entity_poly.pdbx_seq_one_letter_code
_entity_poly.pdbx_strand_id
1 'polypeptide(L)' 'MAAKNFVNSSEVIVLPEKNKIFLSQIFDWYERDFGGKEGIRRFLLRYLDKNDKWAFIDRNWSTIKVEYLFYDWNLNH' A
#
# COMPACT_ATOMS: atom_id res chain seq x y z
N MET A 1 -8.93 6.39 14.95
CA MET A 1 -9.04 5.61 13.69
C MET A 1 -7.70 4.96 13.38
N ALA A 2 -7.53 3.66 13.66
CA ALA A 2 -6.23 3.00 13.49
C ALA A 2 -5.87 2.76 12.02
N ALA A 3 -6.81 2.24 11.21
CA ALA A 3 -6.56 1.92 9.80
C ALA A 3 -6.21 3.16 8.95
N LYS A 4 -6.86 4.31 9.20
CA LYS A 4 -6.58 5.55 8.47
C LYS A 4 -5.17 6.08 8.76
N ASN A 5 -4.74 6.03 10.02
CA ASN A 5 -3.41 6.49 10.41
C ASN A 5 -2.31 5.55 9.89
N PHE A 6 -2.58 4.24 9.84
CA PHE A 6 -1.68 3.24 9.27
C PHE A 6 -1.45 3.47 7.77
N VAL A 7 -2.51 3.61 6.97
CA VAL A 7 -2.38 3.77 5.51
C VAL A 7 -1.75 5.11 5.09
N ASN A 8 -1.97 6.17 5.87
CA ASN A 8 -1.42 7.50 5.57
C ASN A 8 -0.02 7.75 6.16
N SER A 9 0.57 6.76 6.84
CA SER A 9 1.96 6.84 7.35
C SER A 9 2.96 6.28 6.31
N SER A 10 4.20 6.01 6.74
CA SER A 10 5.29 5.42 5.94
C SER A 10 5.00 4.00 5.40
N GLU A 11 3.83 3.44 5.69
CA GLU A 11 3.39 2.09 5.27
C GLU A 11 3.00 2.01 3.78
N VAL A 12 2.72 3.16 3.15
CA VAL A 12 2.37 3.26 1.72
C VAL A 12 3.21 4.33 1.03
N ILE A 13 4.19 3.88 0.25
CA ILE A 13 5.09 4.73 -0.52
C ILE A 13 4.76 4.59 -1.99
N VAL A 14 4.47 5.70 -2.66
CA VAL A 14 4.22 5.75 -4.09
C VAL A 14 5.44 6.37 -4.77
N LEU A 15 5.96 5.71 -5.81
CA LEU A 15 7.01 6.22 -6.68
C LEU A 15 6.48 6.30 -8.12
N PRO A 16 5.80 7.40 -8.50
CA PRO A 16 5.18 7.54 -9.82
C PRO A 16 6.19 7.41 -10.97
N GLU A 17 7.38 8.02 -10.81
CA GLU A 17 8.49 7.99 -11.78
C GLU A 17 8.97 6.58 -12.13
N LYS A 18 8.74 5.61 -11.23
CA LYS A 18 9.13 4.20 -11.39
C LYS A 18 7.95 3.26 -11.65
N ASN A 19 6.75 3.82 -11.83
CA ASN A 19 5.48 3.12 -11.87
C ASN A 19 5.32 2.06 -10.76
N LYS A 20 5.61 2.44 -9.51
CA LYS A 20 5.81 1.50 -8.41
C LYS A 20 5.16 1.96 -7.11
N ILE A 21 4.63 1.02 -6.34
CA ILE A 21 4.28 1.21 -4.94
C ILE A 21 5.04 0.25 -4.04
N PHE A 22 5.39 0.74 -2.85
CA PHE A 22 5.77 -0.10 -1.73
C PHE A 22 4.66 -0.11 -0.70
N LEU A 23 4.27 -1.31 -0.31
CA LEU A 23 3.26 -1.58 0.70
C LEU A 23 3.91 -2.27 1.90
N SER A 24 3.34 -2.08 3.08
CA SER A 24 3.67 -2.89 4.26
C SER A 24 3.57 -4.41 3.99
N GLN A 25 4.47 -5.19 4.59
CA GLN A 25 4.43 -6.66 4.54
C GLN A 25 3.11 -7.26 5.06
N ILE A 26 2.36 -6.53 5.88
CA ILE A 26 1.02 -6.94 6.33
C ILE A 26 0.08 -7.18 5.13
N PHE A 27 0.21 -6.40 4.06
CA PHE A 27 -0.62 -6.60 2.87
C PHE A 27 -0.24 -7.87 2.10
N ASP A 28 0.99 -8.35 2.22
CA ASP A 28 1.45 -9.63 1.65
C ASP A 28 0.92 -10.81 2.47
N TRP A 29 1.16 -10.77 3.79
CA TRP A 29 0.76 -11.83 4.71
C TRP A 29 -0.75 -12.08 4.73
N TYR A 30 -1.53 -11.00 4.72
CA TYR A 30 -2.98 -11.04 4.78
C TYR A 30 -3.63 -10.78 3.42
N GLU A 31 -2.91 -10.95 2.30
CA GLU A 31 -3.43 -10.69 0.94
C GLU A 31 -4.79 -11.39 0.73
N ARG A 32 -4.92 -12.64 1.18
CA ARG A 32 -6.17 -13.41 1.05
C ARG A 32 -7.33 -12.79 1.83
N ASP A 33 -7.07 -12.28 3.03
CA ASP A 33 -8.08 -11.67 3.89
C ASP A 33 -8.55 -10.31 3.34
N PHE A 34 -7.68 -9.61 2.61
CA PHE A 34 -8.07 -8.42 1.85
C PHE A 34 -8.93 -8.78 0.62
N GLY A 35 -8.91 -10.03 0.15
CA GLY A 35 -9.55 -10.46 -1.09
C GLY A 35 -8.63 -10.32 -2.31
N GLY A 36 -7.34 -10.61 -2.12
CA GLY A 36 -6.31 -10.50 -3.15
C GLY A 36 -5.84 -9.06 -3.39
N LYS A 37 -5.03 -8.89 -4.43
CA LYS A 37 -4.52 -7.57 -4.86
C LYS A 37 -5.63 -6.54 -5.11
N GLU A 38 -6.72 -6.91 -5.77
CA GLU A 38 -7.87 -6.00 -5.95
C GLU A 38 -8.53 -5.61 -4.61
N GLY A 39 -8.49 -6.50 -3.63
CA GLY A 39 -8.87 -6.24 -2.26
C GLY A 39 -8.03 -5.15 -1.60
N ILE A 40 -6.71 -5.29 -1.73
CA ILE A 40 -5.73 -4.31 -1.25
C ILE A 40 -5.96 -2.96 -1.91
N ARG A 41 -6.15 -2.92 -3.24
CA ARG A 41 -6.50 -1.68 -3.96
C ARG A 41 -7.70 -0.98 -3.35
N ARG A 42 -8.82 -1.72 -3.17
CA ARG A 42 -10.06 -1.15 -2.60
C ARG A 42 -9.83 -0.64 -1.18
N PHE A 43 -9.03 -1.33 -0.39
CA PHE A 43 -8.66 -0.89 0.95
C PHE A 43 -7.86 0.41 0.92
N LEU A 44 -6.82 0.49 0.08
CA LEU A 44 -6.01 1.70 -0.09
C LEU A 44 -6.86 2.88 -0.54
N LEU A 45 -7.68 2.73 -1.59
CA LEU A 45 -8.52 3.81 -2.11
C LEU A 45 -9.63 4.24 -1.13
N ARG A 46 -10.00 3.38 -0.17
CA ARG A 46 -10.96 3.73 0.88
C ARG A 46 -10.35 4.61 1.96
N TYR A 47 -9.08 4.40 2.30
CA TYR A 47 -8.45 5.01 3.49
C TYR A 47 -7.37 6.05 3.20
N LEU A 48 -6.77 6.04 2.00
CA LEU A 48 -5.90 7.12 1.55
C LEU A 48 -6.70 8.42 1.41
N ASP A 49 -6.10 9.53 1.82
CA ASP A 49 -6.65 10.83 1.50
C ASP A 49 -6.65 11.05 -0.02
N LYS A 50 -7.67 11.75 -0.54
CA LYS A 50 -7.85 12.00 -1.98
C LYS A 50 -6.81 12.99 -2.52
N ASN A 51 -5.57 12.53 -2.66
CA ASN A 51 -4.41 13.28 -3.14
C ASN A 51 -3.77 12.56 -4.34
N ASP A 52 -2.58 13.00 -4.75
CA ASP A 52 -1.87 12.43 -5.90
C ASP A 52 -1.56 10.94 -5.74
N LYS A 53 -1.29 10.46 -4.51
CA LYS A 53 -1.08 9.03 -4.25
C LYS A 53 -2.33 8.22 -4.58
N TRP A 54 -3.48 8.70 -4.11
CA TRP A 54 -4.77 8.09 -4.37
C TRP A 54 -5.05 8.04 -5.87
N ALA A 55 -4.89 9.17 -6.57
CA ALA A 55 -5.14 9.27 -8.00
C ALA A 55 -4.21 8.38 -8.83
N PHE A 56 -2.94 8.28 -8.43
CA PHE A 56 -1.96 7.43 -9.08
C PHE A 56 -2.32 5.94 -8.94
N ILE A 57 -2.66 5.50 -7.73
CA ILE A 57 -3.08 4.11 -7.47
C ILE A 57 -4.34 3.78 -8.24
N ASP A 58 -5.35 4.66 -8.25
CA ASP A 58 -6.62 4.39 -8.94
C ASP A 58 -6.43 4.22 -10.46
N ARG A 59 -5.59 5.05 -11.07
CA ARG A 59 -5.37 5.06 -12.53
C ARG A 59 -4.42 3.97 -13.01
N ASN A 60 -3.42 3.61 -12.23
CA ASN A 60 -2.31 2.77 -12.69
C ASN A 60 -2.32 1.36 -12.08
N TRP A 61 -3.30 1.00 -11.26
CA TRP A 61 -3.29 -0.27 -10.51
C TRP A 61 -3.00 -1.52 -11.35
N SER A 62 -3.53 -1.60 -12.57
CA SER A 62 -3.35 -2.77 -13.44
C SER A 62 -1.92 -2.93 -13.97
N THR A 63 -1.14 -1.85 -13.99
CA THR A 63 0.23 -1.83 -14.54
C THR A 63 1.30 -1.52 -13.49
N ILE A 64 0.90 -1.05 -12.31
CA ILE A 64 1.80 -0.67 -11.25
C ILE A 64 2.54 -1.88 -10.70
N LYS A 65 3.84 -1.72 -10.45
CA LYS A 65 4.61 -2.73 -9.74
C LYS A 65 4.37 -2.59 -8.24
N VAL A 66 3.74 -3.61 -7.64
CA VAL A 66 3.58 -3.71 -6.19
C VAL A 66 4.77 -4.45 -5.60
N GLU A 67 5.48 -3.81 -4.68
CA GLU A 67 6.50 -4.43 -3.85
C GLU A 67 6.17 -4.23 -2.37
N TYR A 68 6.70 -5.11 -1.53
CA TYR A 68 6.48 -5.04 -0.10
C TYR A 68 7.75 -4.57 0.62
N LEU A 69 7.59 -3.63 1.55
CA LEU A 69 8.67 -3.18 2.41
C LEU A 69 9.14 -4.37 3.25
N PHE A 70 10.40 -4.74 3.10
CA PHE A 70 11.01 -5.73 3.98
C PHE A 70 11.20 -5.06 5.34
N TYR A 71 10.37 -5.44 6.31
CA TYR A 71 10.53 -4.93 7.67
C TYR A 71 11.72 -5.65 8.30
N ASP A 72 12.80 -4.94 8.57
CA ASP A 72 13.94 -5.49 9.30
C ASP A 72 13.54 -5.54 10.79
N TRP A 73 13.08 -6.70 11.23
CA TRP A 73 12.70 -6.94 12.63
C TRP A 73 13.87 -6.77 13.62
N ASN A 74 15.09 -6.54 13.13
CA ASN A 74 16.29 -6.28 13.94
C ASN A 74 16.30 -4.93 14.66
N LEU A 75 15.28 -4.08 14.56
CA LEU A 75 15.24 -2.81 15.29
C LEU A 75 14.87 -2.95 16.78
N ASN A 76 14.82 -4.17 17.32
CA ASN A 76 14.62 -4.47 18.74
C ASN A 76 15.75 -5.38 19.28
N HIS A 77 16.99 -4.89 19.30
CA HIS A 77 18.04 -5.48 20.14
C HIS A 77 18.62 -4.43 21.08
#